data_AF-A0A2M8NVK8-F1
#
_entry.id   AF-A0A2M8NVK8-F1
#
_cell.length_a   1.000
_cell.length_b   1.000
_cell.length_c   1.000
_cell.angle_alpha   90.00
_cell.angle_beta   90.00
_cell.angle_gamma   90.00
#
_symmetry.space_group_name_H-M   'P 1'
#
loop_
_entity.id
_entity.type
_entity.pdbx_description
1 polymer ?
#
loop_
_entity_poly.entity_id
_entity_poly.type
_entity_poly.pdbx_seq_one_letter_code
_entity_poly.pdbx_strand_id
1 'polypeptide(L)' 'MKKLMRFLVPLVILMSFVFSASMAQTNGYLRFVHAIPGVSGVDIYLNGNLSVSGLRFGNASGYINVPAGNHTLS' A
#
# COMPACT_ATOMS: atom_id res chain seq x y z
N MET A 1 -14.89 36.08 -22.29
CA MET A 1 -15.18 34.99 -21.32
C MET A 1 -15.74 33.72 -21.97
N LYS A 2 -16.79 33.78 -22.80
CA LYS A 2 -17.43 32.59 -23.39
C LYS A 2 -16.55 31.74 -24.34
N LYS A 3 -15.58 32.34 -25.03
CA LYS A 3 -14.62 31.63 -25.92
C LYS A 3 -13.58 30.82 -25.14
N LEU A 4 -13.18 31.29 -23.96
CA LEU A 4 -12.26 30.57 -23.06
C LEU A 4 -12.95 29.35 -22.43
N MET A 5 -14.23 29.52 -22.03
CA MET A 5 -15.04 28.45 -21.44
C MET A 5 -15.24 27.24 -22.37
N ARG A 6 -15.23 27.45 -23.68
CA ARG A 6 -15.40 26.39 -24.70
C ARG A 6 -14.24 25.40 -24.77
N PHE A 7 -13.04 25.82 -24.37
CA PHE A 7 -11.87 24.95 -24.28
C PHE A 7 -11.64 24.45 -22.86
N LEU A 8 -12.04 25.22 -21.84
CA LEU A 8 -11.84 24.86 -20.44
C LEU A 8 -12.74 23.70 -19.98
N VAL A 9 -14.00 23.66 -20.43
CA VAL A 9 -14.96 22.62 -20.03
C VAL A 9 -14.55 21.20 -20.49
N PRO A 10 -14.19 20.94 -21.77
CA PRO A 10 -13.74 19.62 -22.17
C PRO A 10 -12.39 19.25 -21.54
N LEU A 11 -11.51 20.22 -21.26
CA LEU A 11 -10.24 19.98 -20.56
C LEU A 11 -10.46 19.55 -19.10
N VAL A 12 -11.40 20.19 -18.39
CA VAL A 12 -11.79 19.80 -17.03
C VAL A 12 -12.41 18.40 -17.04
N ILE A 13 -13.31 18.11 -18.00
CA ILE A 13 -13.92 16.77 -18.14
C ILE A 13 -12.84 15.71 -18.45
N LEU A 14 -11.88 16.02 -19.32
CA LEU A 14 -10.77 15.12 -19.64
C LEU A 14 -9.87 14.87 -18.42
N MET A 15 -9.54 15.91 -17.65
CA MET A 15 -8.79 15.76 -16.39
C MET A 15 -9.55 14.93 -15.35
N SER A 16 -10.87 15.13 -15.21
CA SER A 16 -11.70 14.33 -14.30
C SER A 16 -11.74 12.84 -14.69
N PHE A 17 -11.68 12.53 -15.99
CA PHE A 17 -11.65 11.15 -16.47
C PHE A 17 -10.30 10.46 -16.21
N VAL A 18 -9.18 11.18 -16.37
CA VAL A 18 -7.83 10.66 -16.08
C VAL A 18 -7.63 10.38 -14.59
N PHE A 19 -8.28 11.14 -13.71
CA PHE A 19 -8.21 10.93 -12.25
C PHE A 19 -8.87 9.63 -11.77
N SER A 20 -9.90 9.15 -12.47
CA SER A 20 -10.61 7.91 -12.08
C SER A 20 -9.83 6.64 -12.41
N ALA A 21 -8.94 6.68 -13.42
CA ALA A 21 -8.16 5.51 -13.85
C ALA A 21 -7.00 5.15 -12.90
N SER A 22 -6.50 6.10 -12.09
CA SER A 22 -5.40 5.86 -11.14
C SER A 22 -5.86 5.24 -9.81
N MET A 23 -7.15 4.97 -9.63
CA MET A 23 -7.73 4.43 -8.40
C MET A 23 -7.97 2.91 -8.44
N ALA A 24 -7.44 2.20 -9.44
CA ALA A 24 -7.59 0.75 -9.55
C ALA A 24 -6.61 0.03 -8.60
N GLN A 25 -7.15 -0.47 -7.48
CA GLN A 25 -6.52 -1.14 -6.33
C GLN A 25 -5.63 -0.24 -5.47
N THR A 26 -6.26 0.45 -4.53
CA THR A 26 -5.59 1.33 -3.56
C THR A 26 -4.69 0.59 -2.59
N ASN A 27 -5.12 -0.55 -2.03
CA ASN A 27 -4.40 -1.26 -0.97
C ASN A 27 -4.42 -2.80 -1.15
N GLY A 28 -3.47 -3.49 -0.51
CA GLY A 28 -3.42 -4.93 -0.28
C GLY A 28 -3.28 -5.28 1.21
N TYR A 29 -3.20 -6.58 1.53
CA TYR A 29 -2.99 -7.06 2.89
C TYR A 29 -1.81 -8.04 2.96
N LEU A 30 -0.91 -7.83 3.90
CA LEU A 30 0.23 -8.69 4.18
C LEU A 30 0.06 -9.40 5.51
N ARG A 31 0.57 -10.63 5.61
CA ARG A 31 0.68 -11.38 6.86
C ARG A 31 1.99 -12.14 6.86
N PHE A 32 2.66 -12.15 8.01
CA PHE A 32 3.95 -12.81 8.16
C PHE A 32 3.81 -14.04 9.06
N VAL A 33 4.55 -15.09 8.74
CA VAL A 33 4.64 -16.33 9.52
C VAL A 33 6.10 -16.57 9.83
N HIS A 34 6.42 -16.81 11.10
CA HIS A 34 7.79 -17.16 11.48
C HIS A 34 7.96 -18.68 11.50
N ALA A 35 8.64 -19.20 10.47
CA ALA A 35 8.81 -20.63 10.23
C ALA A 35 10.20 -21.19 10.59
N ILE A 36 11.07 -20.39 11.21
CA ILE A 36 12.43 -20.80 11.59
C ILE A 36 12.40 -21.26 13.06
N PRO A 37 12.62 -22.56 13.35
CA PRO A 37 12.66 -23.04 14.72
C PRO A 37 13.98 -22.65 15.42
N GLY A 38 13.95 -22.57 16.75
CA GLY A 38 15.16 -22.44 17.57
C GLY A 38 15.81 -21.06 17.59
N VAL A 39 15.20 -20.04 16.96
CA VAL A 39 15.63 -18.64 17.02
C VAL A 39 14.69 -17.80 17.87
N SER A 40 15.18 -16.65 18.36
CA SER A 40 14.35 -15.67 19.08
C SER A 40 13.23 -15.10 18.20
N GLY A 41 12.29 -14.39 18.80
CA GLY A 41 11.26 -13.66 18.04
C GLY A 41 11.89 -12.69 17.04
N VAL A 42 11.27 -12.56 15.87
CA VAL A 42 11.75 -11.70 14.77
C VAL A 42 10.91 -10.43 14.71
N ASP A 43 11.58 -9.28 14.67
CA ASP A 43 10.95 -8.01 14.33
C ASP A 43 10.89 -7.86 12.81
N ILE A 44 9.79 -7.33 12.29
CA ILE A 44 9.58 -7.10 10.86
C ILE A 44 9.38 -5.61 10.64
N TYR A 45 10.24 -5.03 9.80
CA TYR A 45 10.17 -3.63 9.41
C TYR A 45 9.62 -3.52 7.99
N LEU A 46 8.56 -2.73 7.83
CA LEU A 46 8.00 -2.37 6.53
C LEU A 46 8.39 -0.92 6.22
N ASN A 47 9.11 -0.72 5.13
CA ASN A 47 9.63 0.60 4.74
C ASN A 47 10.43 1.28 5.87
N GLY A 48 11.20 0.49 6.62
CA GLY A 48 12.01 0.96 7.75
C GLY A 48 11.23 1.17 9.06
N ASN A 49 9.91 0.98 9.08
CA ASN A 49 9.08 1.13 10.28
C ASN A 49 8.74 -0.23 10.89
N LEU A 50 8.93 -0.36 12.20
CA LEU A 50 8.56 -1.56 12.95
C LEU A 50 7.06 -1.84 12.80
N SER A 51 6.73 -2.96 12.17
CA SER A 51 5.35 -3.34 11.83
C SER A 51 4.86 -4.55 12.61
N VAL A 52 5.75 -5.48 12.92
CA VAL A 52 5.48 -6.62 13.82
C VAL A 52 6.67 -6.74 14.74
N SER A 53 6.43 -6.83 16.05
CA SER A 53 7.50 -7.04 17.02
C SER A 53 7.48 -8.47 17.56
N GLY A 54 8.66 -9.08 17.67
CA GLY A 54 8.90 -10.33 18.39
C GLY A 54 8.07 -11.52 17.90
N LEU A 55 7.83 -11.64 16.58
CA LEU A 55 7.03 -12.73 16.04
C LEU A 55 7.70 -14.08 16.35
N ARG A 56 7.06 -14.90 17.19
CA ARG A 56 7.60 -16.18 17.67
C ARG A 56 7.41 -17.29 16.65
N PHE A 57 8.27 -18.31 16.70
CA PHE A 57 8.17 -19.51 15.86
C PHE A 57 6.75 -20.11 15.90
N GLY A 58 6.26 -20.51 14.73
CA GLY A 58 4.93 -21.12 14.55
C GLY A 58 3.77 -20.14 14.59
N ASN A 59 4.00 -18.88 14.97
CA ASN A 59 2.97 -17.85 14.96
C ASN A 59 2.94 -17.08 13.65
N ALA A 60 1.79 -16.46 13.43
CA ALA A 60 1.57 -15.54 12.33
C ALA A 60 1.09 -14.18 12.86
N SER A 61 1.52 -13.09 12.22
CA SER A 61 1.06 -11.74 12.54
C SER A 61 -0.44 -11.57 12.27
N GLY A 62 -1.00 -10.42 12.66
CA GLY A 62 -2.24 -9.92 12.05
C GLY A 62 -2.04 -9.57 10.57
N TYR A 63 -3.15 -9.34 9.86
CA TYR A 63 -3.10 -8.74 8.53
C TYR A 63 -2.77 -7.25 8.63
N ILE A 64 -1.82 -6.80 7.82
CA ILE A 64 -1.39 -5.40 7.74
C ILE A 64 -1.90 -4.87 6.42
N ASN A 65 -2.70 -3.81 6.45
CA ASN A 65 -3.14 -3.12 5.25
C ASN A 65 -2.00 -2.25 4.72
N VAL A 66 -1.67 -2.40 3.44
CA VAL A 66 -0.58 -1.67 2.80
C VAL A 66 -1.08 -1.05 1.50
N PRO A 67 -0.66 0.16 1.12
CA PRO A 67 -0.91 0.69 -0.21
C PRO A 67 -0.41 -0.26 -1.30
N ALA A 68 -0.99 -0.20 -2.50
CA ALA A 68 -0.42 -0.90 -3.64
C ALA A 68 0.93 -0.27 -4.03
N GLY A 69 1.87 -1.10 -4.44
CA GLY A 69 3.20 -0.67 -4.89
C GLY A 69 4.33 -1.46 -4.23
N ASN A 70 5.54 -0.93 -4.38
CA ASN A 70 6.74 -1.56 -3.84
C ASN A 70 6.91 -1.22 -2.36
N HIS A 71 7.26 -2.24 -1.58
CA HIS A 71 7.61 -2.10 -0.17
C HIS A 71 8.94 -2.77 0.12
N THR A 72 9.76 -2.14 0.96
CA THR A 72 10.99 -2.73 1.48
C THR A 72 10.67 -3.50 2.76
N LEU A 73 11.20 -4.72 2.87
CA LEU A 73 11.11 -5.57 4.05
C LEU A 73 12.51 -5.80 4.60
N SER A 74 12.68 -5.66 5.92
CA SER A 74 13.92 -5.94 6.64
C SER A 74 13.65 -6.45 8.05
#